data_AF-A0A4R4R570-F1
#
_entry.id   AF-A0A4R4R570-F1
#
_cell.length_a   1.000
_cell.length_b   1.000
_cell.length_c   1.000
_cell.angle_alpha   90.00
_cell.angle_beta   90.00
_cell.angle_gamma   90.00
#
_symmetry.space_group_name_H-M   'P 1'
#
loop_
_entity.id
_entity.type
_entity.pdbx_description
1 polymer ?
#
loop_
_entity_poly.entity_id
_entity_poly.type
_entity_poly.pdbx_seq_one_letter_code
_entity_poly.pdbx_strand_id
1 'polypeptide(L)'
;MVSRPPVPGRWIGAGRSGTAVRAGQIVAAQLAVALVVAASGRGPALVGLALLTAGLMVVTAWVRWRGRWLFEWLITAAGYAGRRHVSPPAGGPNALLDLVLPGAAVRPVELAGEPAAVVDDATGLTAVLELGDPGDLLGDARRALPTPSALLPPADGEHPPVRIQLLLHAAPAPAPVTAGGTAGTSYRQLTGGRLPGQERALLAVRVLRVDGWRDEELRVALSGTVRRIVRRLGPAGGRLLGEHAALRVLGELAHHDGAWPTRETWQVVCAGGLLQASFRLRRWPDPHAELGRRLVTRLLALPATATSVALCAGPRTGADTAGMPAELTVRLAAWTPDELALATQALARLVADAGGEVRRLDGDQLDGLAATLPLAVAGAAVAVGPDPEPLELSIGGGGLMVGANRHGGAVTVRLFRAEGTRLVLVGGVRAAQLLVLRAMALGARVAVQTGRPRVWEPFVRGVGSTGGGVAVLPPGRTVGGGPGSPICPVLLVVDAGATPTEPTPGPAWQATLVVRDELTAADVDVLGRADLAVLQPLDPREAALAGAALGLGGSAEWLTRIRTDMVAVVNRRALRWALLSPTAIESQLIGRPGRR
;
A
#
# COMPACT_ATOMS: atom_id res chain seq x y z
N MET A 1 40.79 -2.73 -21.19
CA MET A 1 39.41 -2.21 -21.22
C MET A 1 38.53 -3.32 -21.79
N VAL A 2 37.89 -4.12 -20.94
CA VAL A 2 36.96 -5.17 -21.41
C VAL A 2 35.63 -4.49 -21.67
N SER A 3 35.29 -4.27 -22.94
CA SER A 3 34.00 -3.72 -23.36
C SER A 3 32.89 -4.66 -22.92
N ARG A 4 32.19 -4.31 -21.84
CA ARG A 4 31.05 -5.09 -21.34
C ARG A 4 29.84 -4.91 -22.25
N PRO A 5 29.01 -5.96 -22.45
CA PRO A 5 27.87 -5.90 -23.36
C PRO A 5 26.82 -4.88 -22.89
N PRO A 6 26.11 -4.23 -23.82
CA PRO A 6 25.08 -3.24 -23.49
C PRO A 6 23.89 -3.90 -22.77
N VAL A 7 23.20 -3.12 -21.94
CA VAL A 7 21.99 -3.55 -21.22
C VAL A 7 20.95 -4.07 -22.24
N PRO A 8 20.28 -5.22 -21.98
CA PRO A 8 19.30 -5.75 -22.92
C PRO A 8 18.18 -4.75 -23.24
N GLY A 9 17.75 -4.67 -24.50
CA GLY A 9 16.78 -3.69 -24.99
C GLY A 9 15.42 -3.68 -24.29
N ARG A 10 15.05 -4.74 -23.56
CA ARG A 10 13.84 -4.76 -22.70
C ARG A 10 13.91 -3.80 -21.50
N TRP A 11 15.11 -3.35 -21.12
CA TRP A 11 15.37 -2.47 -19.99
C TRP A 11 15.75 -1.05 -20.40
N ILE A 12 16.07 -0.85 -21.68
CA ILE A 12 16.29 0.46 -22.26
C ILE A 12 14.90 1.01 -22.59
N GLY A 13 14.54 2.15 -22.00
CA GLY A 13 13.29 2.83 -22.32
C GLY A 13 13.25 3.09 -23.83
N ALA A 14 12.41 2.35 -24.54
CA ALA A 14 12.15 2.63 -25.95
C ALA A 14 11.32 3.91 -26.01
N GLY A 15 12.01 5.06 -25.92
CA GLY A 15 11.45 6.38 -26.18
C GLY A 15 11.09 6.49 -27.66
N ARG A 16 10.01 5.83 -28.07
CA ARG A 16 9.41 6.04 -29.39
C ARG A 16 7.92 6.17 -29.21
N SER A 17 7.44 7.36 -29.55
CA SER A 17 6.05 7.79 -29.49
C SER A 17 5.12 6.72 -30.09
N GLY A 18 3.91 6.60 -29.52
CA GLY A 18 2.87 5.70 -30.02
C GLY A 18 2.38 6.02 -31.44
N THR A 19 2.97 7.01 -32.12
CA THR A 19 2.71 7.43 -33.50
C THR A 19 3.74 6.92 -34.50
N ALA A 20 4.91 6.43 -34.06
CA ALA A 20 5.95 5.97 -34.97
C ALA A 20 5.66 4.56 -35.49
N VAL A 21 5.74 4.38 -36.81
CA VAL A 21 5.68 3.07 -37.47
C VAL A 21 6.86 2.23 -36.98
N ARG A 22 6.60 1.05 -36.43
CA ARG A 22 7.64 0.14 -35.95
C ARG A 22 8.26 -0.60 -37.14
N ALA A 23 9.57 -0.90 -37.05
CA ALA A 23 10.26 -1.70 -38.07
C ALA A 23 9.53 -3.02 -38.38
N GLY A 24 8.93 -3.65 -37.36
CA GLY A 24 8.11 -4.85 -37.55
C GLY A 24 6.86 -4.67 -38.42
N GLN A 25 6.24 -3.48 -38.45
CA GLN A 25 5.10 -3.18 -39.34
C GLN A 25 5.55 -3.04 -40.79
N ILE A 26 6.75 -2.49 -41.01
CA ILE A 26 7.38 -2.38 -42.33
C ILE A 26 7.75 -3.79 -42.83
N VAL A 27 8.40 -4.59 -41.98
CA VAL A 27 8.74 -5.99 -42.31
C VAL A 27 7.48 -6.82 -42.58
N ALA A 28 6.41 -6.66 -41.80
CA ALA A 28 5.15 -7.34 -42.04
C ALA A 28 4.53 -6.95 -43.39
N ALA A 29 4.59 -5.67 -43.77
CA ALA A 29 4.14 -5.21 -45.08
C ALA A 29 5.01 -5.78 -46.23
N GLN A 30 6.33 -5.81 -46.06
CA GLN A 30 7.25 -6.41 -47.03
C GLN A 30 6.99 -7.91 -47.21
N LEU A 31 6.79 -8.64 -46.11
CA LEU A 31 6.45 -10.07 -46.14
C LEU A 31 5.09 -10.33 -46.79
N ALA A 32 4.09 -9.50 -46.54
CA ALA A 32 2.78 -9.61 -47.17
C ALA A 32 2.88 -9.48 -48.70
N VAL A 33 3.67 -8.51 -49.19
CA VAL A 33 3.93 -8.34 -50.64
C VAL A 33 4.71 -9.53 -51.19
N ALA A 34 5.77 -9.96 -50.51
CA ALA A 34 6.60 -11.10 -50.94
C ALA A 34 5.79 -12.40 -51.03
N LEU A 35 4.85 -12.63 -50.10
CA LEU A 35 3.98 -13.80 -50.09
C LEU A 35 3.07 -13.84 -51.32
N VAL A 36 2.47 -12.70 -51.70
CA VAL A 36 1.60 -12.59 -52.89
C VAL A 36 2.41 -12.79 -54.18
N VAL A 37 3.61 -12.22 -54.27
CA VAL A 37 4.51 -12.41 -55.42
C VAL A 37 4.94 -13.88 -55.54
N ALA A 38 5.31 -14.53 -54.44
CA ALA A 38 5.73 -15.93 -54.45
C ALA A 38 4.60 -16.91 -54.80
N ALA A 39 3.33 -16.54 -54.57
CA ALA A 39 2.18 -17.35 -54.94
C ALA A 39 1.77 -17.18 -56.41
N SER A 40 2.25 -16.12 -57.08
CA SER A 40 1.94 -15.87 -58.49
C SER A 40 2.45 -17.04 -59.37
N GLY A 41 1.56 -17.59 -60.18
CA GLY A 41 1.86 -18.74 -61.05
C GLY A 41 1.63 -20.14 -60.45
N ARG A 42 1.24 -20.28 -59.17
CA ARG A 42 1.00 -21.60 -58.51
C ARG A 42 -0.47 -22.04 -58.44
N GLY A 43 -1.36 -21.41 -59.20
CA GLY A 43 -2.80 -21.72 -59.27
C GLY A 43 -3.69 -20.85 -58.37
N PRO A 44 -5.00 -20.74 -58.66
CA PRO A 44 -5.89 -19.76 -58.05
C PRO A 44 -6.13 -19.98 -56.56
N ALA A 45 -6.13 -21.23 -56.09
CA ALA A 45 -6.33 -21.56 -54.67
C ALA A 45 -5.15 -21.08 -53.80
N LEU A 46 -3.91 -21.27 -54.26
CA LEU A 46 -2.70 -20.83 -53.56
C LEU A 46 -2.58 -19.30 -53.54
N VAL A 47 -2.96 -18.63 -54.64
CA VAL A 47 -3.04 -17.17 -54.70
C VAL A 47 -4.11 -16.65 -53.74
N GLY A 48 -5.28 -17.29 -53.67
CA GLY A 48 -6.35 -16.94 -52.73
C GLY A 48 -5.90 -17.04 -51.27
N LEU A 49 -5.23 -18.13 -50.89
CA LEU A 49 -4.67 -18.30 -49.54
C LEU A 49 -3.61 -17.24 -49.21
N ALA A 50 -2.69 -16.98 -50.15
CA ALA A 50 -1.64 -15.96 -49.96
C ALA A 50 -2.23 -14.55 -49.80
N LEU A 51 -3.25 -14.19 -50.58
CA LEU A 51 -3.94 -12.91 -50.43
C LEU A 51 -4.65 -12.79 -49.07
N LEU A 52 -5.29 -13.86 -48.60
CA LEU A 52 -5.93 -13.88 -47.27
C LEU A 52 -4.88 -13.71 -46.15
N THR A 53 -3.77 -14.44 -46.21
CA THR A 53 -2.70 -14.33 -45.21
C THR A 53 -2.02 -12.96 -45.24
N ALA A 54 -1.73 -12.43 -46.44
CA ALA A 54 -1.17 -11.08 -46.62
C ALA A 54 -2.13 -10.01 -46.07
N GLY A 55 -3.42 -10.13 -46.35
CA GLY A 55 -4.47 -9.27 -45.80
C GLY A 55 -4.48 -9.31 -44.28
N LEU A 56 -4.43 -10.51 -43.67
CA LEU A 56 -4.38 -10.67 -42.22
C LEU A 56 -3.11 -10.04 -41.61
N MET A 57 -1.95 -10.19 -42.23
CA MET A 57 -0.69 -9.55 -41.78
C MET A 57 -0.79 -8.02 -41.80
N VAL A 58 -1.36 -7.45 -42.88
CA VAL A 58 -1.55 -5.99 -42.97
C VAL A 58 -2.56 -5.51 -41.94
N VAL A 59 -3.70 -6.18 -41.80
CA VAL A 59 -4.74 -5.85 -40.81
C VAL A 59 -4.17 -5.89 -39.39
N THR A 60 -3.45 -6.96 -39.03
CA THR A 60 -2.85 -7.11 -37.69
C THR A 60 -1.74 -6.10 -37.41
N ALA A 61 -0.94 -5.75 -38.41
CA ALA A 61 0.12 -4.78 -38.27
C ALA A 61 -0.40 -3.32 -38.21
N TRP A 62 -1.46 -2.98 -38.94
CA TRP A 62 -1.86 -1.59 -39.18
C TRP A 62 -3.22 -1.17 -38.59
N VAL A 63 -4.05 -2.09 -38.10
CA VAL A 63 -5.31 -1.71 -37.42
C VAL A 63 -5.05 -1.34 -35.96
N ARG A 64 -5.62 -0.20 -35.53
CA ARG A 64 -5.61 0.23 -34.13
C ARG A 64 -6.96 -0.04 -33.48
N TRP A 65 -6.94 -0.69 -32.33
CA TRP A 65 -8.12 -0.95 -31.51
C TRP A 65 -7.87 -0.52 -30.06
N ARG A 66 -8.73 0.36 -29.53
CA ARG A 66 -8.63 0.95 -28.18
C ARG A 66 -7.24 1.57 -27.88
N GLY A 67 -6.65 2.25 -28.87
CA GLY A 67 -5.36 2.95 -28.72
C GLY A 67 -4.10 2.08 -28.83
N ARG A 68 -4.24 0.77 -29.08
CA ARG A 68 -3.14 -0.17 -29.34
C ARG A 68 -3.24 -0.75 -30.74
N TRP A 69 -2.11 -1.15 -31.32
CA TRP A 69 -2.12 -1.89 -32.59
C TRP A 69 -2.60 -3.33 -32.36
N LEU A 70 -3.27 -3.93 -33.35
CA LEU A 70 -3.85 -5.26 -33.22
C LEU A 70 -2.79 -6.33 -32.90
N PHE A 71 -1.57 -6.23 -33.45
CA PHE A 71 -0.46 -7.12 -33.08
C PHE A 71 -0.06 -7.00 -31.60
N GLU A 72 -0.20 -5.83 -30.98
CA GLU A 72 0.09 -5.69 -29.54
C GLU A 72 -0.96 -6.43 -28.70
N TRP A 73 -2.22 -6.43 -29.15
CA TRP A 73 -3.27 -7.23 -28.52
C TRP A 73 -3.01 -8.73 -28.69
N LEU A 74 -2.57 -9.17 -29.87
CA LEU A 74 -2.21 -10.57 -30.11
C LEU A 74 -1.03 -11.02 -29.23
N ILE A 75 0.00 -10.18 -29.06
CA ILE A 75 1.13 -10.48 -28.16
C ILE A 75 0.65 -10.59 -26.71
N THR A 76 -0.17 -9.64 -26.23
CA THR A 76 -0.75 -9.72 -24.88
C THR A 76 -1.64 -10.95 -24.73
N ALA A 77 -2.47 -11.28 -25.73
CA ALA A 77 -3.35 -12.45 -25.69
C ALA A 77 -2.56 -13.77 -25.67
N ALA A 78 -1.50 -13.88 -26.47
CA ALA A 78 -0.61 -15.05 -26.46
C ALA A 78 0.14 -15.17 -25.12
N GLY A 79 0.66 -14.07 -24.59
CA GLY A 79 1.31 -14.03 -23.27
C GLY A 79 0.35 -14.37 -22.12
N TYR A 80 -0.92 -13.96 -22.23
CA TYR A 80 -1.97 -14.37 -21.31
C TYR A 80 -2.24 -15.87 -21.43
N ALA A 81 -2.55 -16.38 -22.61
CA ALA A 81 -2.88 -17.80 -22.81
C ALA A 81 -1.73 -18.76 -22.43
N GLY A 82 -0.48 -18.32 -22.51
CA GLY A 82 0.70 -19.14 -22.21
C GLY A 82 1.12 -19.21 -20.74
N ARG A 83 0.53 -18.41 -19.85
CA ARG A 83 0.93 -18.35 -18.42
C ARG A 83 -0.09 -18.98 -17.47
N ARG A 84 0.34 -19.18 -16.23
CA ARG A 84 -0.55 -19.63 -15.15
C ARG A 84 -1.39 -18.47 -14.66
N HIS A 85 -2.69 -18.70 -14.45
CA HIS A 85 -3.63 -17.68 -13.98
C HIS A 85 -4.10 -17.91 -12.55
N VAL A 86 -3.82 -19.06 -11.94
CA VAL A 86 -4.38 -19.43 -10.64
C VAL A 86 -3.26 -19.96 -9.75
N SER A 87 -3.19 -19.43 -8.53
CA SER A 87 -2.32 -19.95 -7.47
C SER A 87 -2.92 -21.23 -6.88
N PRO A 88 -2.12 -22.21 -6.44
CA PRO A 88 -2.66 -23.37 -5.74
C PRO A 88 -3.52 -22.97 -4.52
N PRO A 89 -4.61 -23.70 -4.24
CA PRO A 89 -5.46 -23.43 -3.07
C PRO A 89 -4.66 -23.62 -1.78
N ALA A 90 -4.95 -22.79 -0.76
CA ALA A 90 -4.23 -22.77 0.52
C ALA A 90 -2.70 -22.57 0.43
N GLY A 91 -2.19 -22.11 -0.71
CA GLY A 91 -0.79 -21.73 -0.85
C GLY A 91 -0.50 -20.45 -0.07
N GLY A 92 0.58 -20.43 0.72
CA GLY A 92 1.01 -19.21 1.42
C GLY A 92 1.60 -18.15 0.47
N PRO A 93 2.20 -17.07 1.00
CA PRO A 93 2.77 -15.99 0.19
C PRO A 93 3.81 -16.43 -0.86
N ASN A 94 4.47 -17.56 -0.67
CA ASN A 94 5.36 -18.16 -1.67
C ASN A 94 4.63 -18.61 -2.95
N ALA A 95 3.40 -19.12 -2.83
CA ALA A 95 2.59 -19.52 -3.97
C ALA A 95 2.08 -18.32 -4.77
N LEU A 96 1.89 -17.18 -4.11
CA LEU A 96 1.65 -15.89 -4.76
C LEU A 96 2.91 -15.43 -5.50
N LEU A 97 4.09 -15.53 -4.86
CA LEU A 97 5.35 -15.13 -5.49
C LEU A 97 5.65 -15.98 -6.73
N ASP A 98 5.45 -17.30 -6.69
CA ASP A 98 5.64 -18.19 -7.84
C ASP A 98 4.64 -17.90 -8.98
N LEU A 99 3.41 -17.48 -8.65
CA LEU A 99 2.42 -17.07 -9.65
C LEU A 99 2.84 -15.78 -10.39
N VAL A 100 3.36 -14.80 -9.64
CA VAL A 100 3.68 -13.47 -10.14
C VAL A 100 5.07 -13.40 -10.78
N LEU A 101 6.02 -14.14 -10.24
CA LEU A 101 7.41 -14.19 -10.67
C LEU A 101 7.92 -15.64 -10.60
N PRO A 102 7.61 -16.48 -11.61
CA PRO A 102 7.95 -17.89 -11.59
C PRO A 102 9.44 -18.16 -11.38
N GLY A 103 9.77 -19.05 -10.45
CA GLY A 103 11.14 -19.38 -10.09
C GLY A 103 11.85 -18.36 -9.20
N ALA A 104 11.16 -17.32 -8.72
CA ALA A 104 11.70 -16.44 -7.68
C ALA A 104 11.74 -17.15 -6.32
N ALA A 105 12.85 -16.99 -5.61
CA ALA A 105 13.02 -17.51 -4.26
C ALA A 105 13.39 -16.38 -3.30
N VAL A 106 12.81 -16.40 -2.09
CA VAL A 106 13.23 -15.51 -1.01
C VAL A 106 14.35 -16.20 -0.24
N ARG A 107 15.52 -15.57 -0.18
CA ARG A 107 16.70 -16.09 0.52
C ARG A 107 17.11 -15.15 1.65
N PRO A 108 17.43 -15.65 2.85
CA PRO A 108 18.04 -14.84 3.88
C PRO A 108 19.50 -14.52 3.50
N VAL A 109 19.87 -13.25 3.58
CA VAL A 109 21.21 -12.73 3.26
C VAL A 109 21.55 -11.61 4.23
N GLU A 110 22.81 -11.51 4.64
CA GLU A 110 23.28 -10.32 5.36
C GLU A 110 23.53 -9.18 4.37
N LEU A 111 22.74 -8.11 4.46
CA LEU A 111 22.87 -6.92 3.64
C LEU A 111 23.21 -5.73 4.50
N ALA A 112 24.24 -4.98 4.10
CA ALA A 112 24.77 -3.84 4.83
C ALA A 112 25.18 -4.10 6.30
N GLY A 113 25.26 -5.36 6.74
CA GLY A 113 25.54 -5.76 8.14
C GLY A 113 24.29 -6.11 8.95
N GLU A 114 23.11 -6.18 8.33
CA GLU A 114 21.84 -6.59 8.96
C GLU A 114 21.23 -7.82 8.25
N PRO A 115 20.51 -8.69 8.97
CA PRO A 115 19.79 -9.80 8.36
C PRO A 115 18.64 -9.28 7.51
N ALA A 116 18.65 -9.63 6.22
CA ALA A 116 17.67 -9.18 5.25
C ALA A 116 17.22 -10.33 4.34
N ALA A 117 16.05 -10.16 3.71
CA ALA A 117 15.57 -11.02 2.66
C ALA A 117 15.96 -10.46 1.30
N VAL A 118 16.41 -11.34 0.41
CA VAL A 118 16.62 -11.04 -1.01
C VAL A 118 15.69 -11.91 -1.83
N VAL A 119 14.91 -11.29 -2.70
CA VAL A 119 14.18 -12.01 -3.76
C VAL A 119 15.15 -12.22 -4.91
N ASP A 120 15.48 -13.48 -5.16
CA ASP A 120 16.40 -13.94 -6.21
C ASP A 120 15.60 -14.60 -7.33
N ASP A 121 15.73 -14.07 -8.54
CA ASP A 121 15.09 -14.61 -9.74
C ASP A 121 16.01 -14.54 -10.96
N ALA A 122 15.53 -15.09 -12.08
CA ALA A 122 16.29 -15.18 -13.33
C ALA A 122 16.74 -13.82 -13.90
N THR A 123 16.16 -12.70 -13.44
CA THR A 123 16.44 -11.36 -13.96
C THR A 123 17.15 -10.44 -12.96
N GLY A 124 17.34 -10.84 -11.71
CA GLY A 124 18.06 -10.02 -10.73
C GLY A 124 17.85 -10.42 -9.26
N LEU A 125 18.49 -9.63 -8.39
CA LEU A 125 18.38 -9.72 -6.93
C LEU A 125 17.69 -8.47 -6.40
N THR A 126 16.67 -8.62 -5.55
CA THR A 126 15.91 -7.50 -4.98
C THR A 126 15.94 -7.52 -3.45
N ALA A 127 16.36 -6.41 -2.85
CA ALA A 127 16.20 -6.15 -1.42
C ALA A 127 15.00 -5.23 -1.17
N VAL A 128 14.28 -5.46 -0.07
CA VAL A 128 13.10 -4.67 0.31
C VAL A 128 13.35 -3.94 1.63
N LEU A 129 13.09 -2.64 1.62
CA LEU A 129 13.13 -1.78 2.79
C LEU A 129 11.73 -1.25 3.08
N GLU A 130 11.29 -1.30 4.34
CA GLU A 130 10.11 -0.57 4.80
C GLU A 130 10.55 0.81 5.30
N LEU A 131 9.94 1.87 4.78
CA LEU A 131 10.27 3.26 5.11
C LEU A 131 9.45 3.74 6.30
N GLY A 132 10.09 4.51 7.19
CA GLY A 132 9.51 4.89 8.48
C GLY A 132 9.64 3.78 9.54
N ASP A 133 9.10 4.04 10.73
CA ASP A 133 9.05 3.06 11.81
C ASP A 133 7.63 2.44 11.88
N PRO A 134 7.45 1.16 11.53
CA PRO A 134 6.16 0.48 11.65
C PRO A 134 5.73 0.32 13.12
N GLY A 135 6.69 0.38 14.05
CA GLY A 135 6.47 0.38 15.49
C GLY A 135 6.00 1.73 16.05
N ASP A 136 6.13 2.82 15.27
CA ASP A 136 5.66 4.13 15.69
C ASP A 136 4.14 4.21 15.64
N LEU A 137 3.54 4.28 16.82
CA LEU A 137 2.09 4.34 16.99
C LEU A 137 1.55 5.74 16.78
N LEU A 138 2.37 6.78 16.91
CA LEU A 138 1.95 8.15 16.68
C LEU A 138 2.12 8.45 15.19
N GLY A 139 1.01 8.53 14.48
CA GLY A 139 1.00 8.75 13.04
C GLY A 139 1.13 10.22 12.64
N ASP A 140 1.28 11.17 13.59
CA ASP A 140 1.10 12.60 13.35
C ASP A 140 2.20 13.25 12.47
N ALA A 141 3.39 12.65 12.38
CA ALA A 141 4.50 13.18 11.59
C ALA A 141 4.45 12.75 10.12
N ARG A 142 4.27 13.73 9.21
CA ARG A 142 4.55 13.54 7.77
C ARG A 142 6.03 13.75 7.48
N ARG A 143 6.61 12.86 6.68
CA ARG A 143 8.02 12.90 6.27
C ARG A 143 8.09 12.92 4.75
N ALA A 144 8.90 13.83 4.21
CA ALA A 144 9.19 13.86 2.77
C ALA A 144 10.05 12.65 2.40
N LEU A 145 9.81 12.10 1.21
CA LEU A 145 10.56 10.97 0.65
C LEU A 145 11.33 11.46 -0.59
N PRO A 146 12.57 10.99 -0.79
CA PRO A 146 13.29 11.25 -2.02
C PRO A 146 12.66 10.46 -3.19
N THR A 147 12.78 10.99 -4.40
CA THR A 147 12.34 10.30 -5.61
C THR A 147 13.24 9.08 -5.90
N PRO A 148 12.69 8.02 -6.54
CA PRO A 148 13.50 6.87 -6.93
C PRO A 148 14.70 7.22 -7.82
N SER A 149 14.59 8.25 -8.67
CA SER A 149 15.66 8.74 -9.55
C SER A 149 16.85 9.30 -8.78
N ALA A 150 16.60 10.07 -7.72
CA ALA A 150 17.62 10.63 -6.83
C ALA A 150 18.42 9.56 -6.07
N LEU A 151 17.83 8.37 -5.88
CA LEU A 151 18.47 7.27 -5.15
C LEU A 151 19.35 6.38 -6.04
N LEU A 152 19.26 6.49 -7.37
CA LEU A 152 20.03 5.62 -8.27
C LEU A 152 21.55 5.87 -8.18
N PRO A 153 22.38 4.83 -8.38
CA PRO A 153 23.82 4.97 -8.55
C PRO A 153 24.17 5.66 -9.89
N PRO A 154 25.33 6.34 -9.99
CA PRO A 154 25.81 6.88 -11.26
C PRO A 154 26.01 5.77 -12.32
N ALA A 155 25.89 6.10 -13.61
CA ALA A 155 26.12 5.18 -14.71
C ALA A 155 27.60 5.21 -15.12
N ASP A 156 28.45 4.58 -14.33
CA ASP A 156 29.90 4.47 -14.57
C ASP A 156 30.29 3.22 -15.37
N GLY A 157 29.39 2.23 -15.51
CA GLY A 157 29.68 0.92 -16.13
C GLY A 157 30.56 0.02 -15.26
N GLU A 158 31.00 0.51 -14.11
CA GLU A 158 31.77 -0.21 -13.10
C GLU A 158 30.88 -1.03 -12.17
N HIS A 159 29.58 -0.73 -12.12
CA HIS A 159 28.60 -1.43 -11.30
C HIS A 159 27.50 -2.08 -12.16
N PRO A 160 26.89 -3.20 -11.71
CA PRO A 160 25.76 -3.79 -12.40
C PRO A 160 24.56 -2.81 -12.42
N PRO A 161 23.71 -2.86 -13.46
CA PRO A 161 22.58 -1.94 -13.57
C PRO A 161 21.60 -2.07 -12.39
N VAL A 162 21.15 -0.95 -11.86
CA VAL A 162 20.24 -0.90 -10.70
C VAL A 162 18.91 -0.28 -11.07
N ARG A 163 17.83 -0.87 -10.57
CA ARG A 163 16.47 -0.34 -10.63
C ARG A 163 15.96 -0.11 -9.21
N ILE A 164 15.30 1.02 -8.99
CA ILE A 164 14.72 1.37 -7.70
C ILE A 164 13.22 1.56 -7.88
N GLN A 165 12.44 0.97 -6.99
CA GLN A 165 10.99 1.12 -6.95
C GLN A 165 10.59 1.67 -5.57
N LEU A 166 9.90 2.80 -5.57
CA LEU A 166 9.16 3.29 -4.41
C LEU A 166 7.70 2.87 -4.56
N LEU A 167 7.23 2.03 -3.65
CA LEU A 167 5.84 1.59 -3.56
C LEU A 167 5.17 2.30 -2.40
N LEU A 168 4.10 3.03 -2.69
CA LEU A 168 3.23 3.66 -1.71
C LEU A 168 1.88 2.95 -1.73
N HIS A 169 1.37 2.59 -0.56
CA HIS A 169 0.10 1.89 -0.40
C HIS A 169 -0.74 2.60 0.64
N ALA A 170 -2.01 2.84 0.32
CA ALA A 170 -2.94 3.47 1.24
C ALA A 170 -4.33 2.84 1.19
N ALA A 171 -4.97 2.77 2.35
CA ALA A 171 -6.40 2.52 2.49
C ALA A 171 -7.06 3.82 2.96
N PRO A 172 -8.08 4.34 2.24
CA PRO A 172 -8.70 5.61 2.59
C PRO A 172 -9.53 5.48 3.87
N ALA A 173 -9.69 6.60 4.57
CA ALA A 173 -10.67 6.74 5.65
C ALA A 173 -11.59 7.94 5.35
N PRO A 174 -12.91 7.75 5.24
CA PRO A 174 -13.62 6.50 5.53
C PRO A 174 -13.40 5.41 4.46
N ALA A 175 -13.36 4.15 4.89
CA ALA A 175 -13.31 3.00 4.01
C ALA A 175 -14.58 2.97 3.14
N PRO A 176 -14.51 2.58 1.84
CA PRO A 176 -15.67 2.63 0.94
C PRO A 176 -16.90 1.90 1.48
N VAL A 177 -16.70 0.76 2.16
CA VAL A 177 -17.76 -0.04 2.76
C VAL A 177 -18.51 0.68 3.91
N THR A 178 -17.84 1.61 4.61
CA THR A 178 -18.43 2.38 5.72
C THR A 178 -18.72 3.83 5.36
N ALA A 179 -18.32 4.28 4.17
CA ALA A 179 -18.37 5.67 3.73
C ALA A 179 -19.78 6.27 3.71
N GLY A 180 -20.79 5.48 3.38
CA GLY A 180 -22.20 5.89 3.39
C GLY A 180 -22.89 5.80 4.76
N GLY A 181 -22.24 5.20 5.75
CA GLY A 181 -22.78 5.05 7.10
C GLY A 181 -22.48 6.23 8.02
N THR A 182 -23.02 6.17 9.23
CA THR A 182 -22.86 7.21 10.25
C THR A 182 -21.40 7.43 10.64
N ALA A 183 -20.65 6.33 10.83
CA ALA A 183 -19.21 6.37 11.12
C ALA A 183 -18.42 7.05 10.00
N GLY A 184 -18.66 6.67 8.74
CA GLY A 184 -17.93 7.21 7.60
C GLY A 184 -18.23 8.68 7.34
N THR A 185 -19.50 9.07 7.48
CA THR A 185 -19.92 10.48 7.34
C THR A 185 -19.29 11.35 8.42
N SER A 186 -19.34 10.91 9.69
CA SER A 186 -18.69 11.61 10.81
C SER A 186 -17.19 11.76 10.58
N TYR A 187 -16.50 10.68 10.24
CA TYR A 187 -15.05 10.72 10.08
C TYR A 187 -14.61 11.60 8.91
N ARG A 188 -15.41 11.65 7.84
CA ARG A 188 -15.17 12.57 6.72
C ARG A 188 -15.34 14.03 7.16
N GLN A 189 -16.34 14.36 7.97
CA GLN A 189 -16.50 15.71 8.53
C GLN A 189 -15.31 16.11 9.40
N LEU A 190 -14.81 15.18 10.22
CA LEU A 190 -13.68 15.41 11.12
C LEU A 190 -12.36 15.64 10.36
N THR A 191 -12.09 14.85 9.33
CA THR A 191 -10.78 14.84 8.63
C THR A 191 -10.77 15.62 7.32
N GLY A 192 -11.94 16.06 6.84
CA GLY A 192 -12.13 16.56 5.49
C GLY A 192 -11.89 15.50 4.40
N GLY A 193 -11.87 14.21 4.76
CA GLY A 193 -11.59 13.10 3.83
C GLY A 193 -10.15 13.05 3.30
N ARG A 194 -9.20 13.73 3.97
CA ARG A 194 -7.80 13.85 3.53
C ARG A 194 -6.82 12.96 4.30
N LEU A 195 -7.32 12.28 5.34
CA LEU A 195 -6.52 11.45 6.22
C LEU A 195 -6.70 9.98 5.83
N PRO A 196 -5.65 9.28 5.35
CA PRO A 196 -5.77 7.85 5.08
C PRO A 196 -5.91 7.08 6.40
N GLY A 197 -6.68 5.99 6.37
CA GLY A 197 -6.81 5.09 7.52
C GLY A 197 -5.55 4.27 7.75
N GLN A 198 -4.89 3.90 6.64
CA GLN A 198 -3.61 3.23 6.63
C GLN A 198 -2.74 3.77 5.51
N GLU A 199 -1.45 3.88 5.76
CA GLU A 199 -0.45 4.27 4.75
C GLU A 199 0.84 3.50 5.00
N ARG A 200 1.47 3.02 3.93
CA ARG A 200 2.76 2.31 3.95
C ARG A 200 3.62 2.75 2.78
N ALA A 201 4.93 2.78 2.98
CA ALA A 201 5.90 3.05 1.94
C ALA A 201 7.00 2.00 2.00
N LEU A 202 7.31 1.42 0.85
CA LEU A 202 8.36 0.43 0.70
C LEU A 202 9.27 0.84 -0.43
N LEU A 203 10.55 0.52 -0.29
CA LEU A 203 11.56 0.73 -1.28
C LEU A 203 12.16 -0.61 -1.68
N ALA A 204 11.99 -1.00 -2.94
CA ALA A 204 12.64 -2.17 -3.50
C ALA A 204 13.85 -1.73 -4.33
N VAL A 205 15.01 -2.29 -3.99
CA VAL A 205 16.29 -2.03 -4.64
C VAL A 205 16.70 -3.29 -5.37
N ARG A 206 16.75 -3.22 -6.70
CA ARG A 206 17.02 -4.37 -7.55
C ARG A 206 18.29 -4.19 -8.35
N VAL A 207 19.20 -5.14 -8.22
CA VAL A 207 20.37 -5.27 -9.08
C VAL A 207 20.03 -6.25 -10.20
N LEU A 208 20.16 -5.80 -11.44
CA LEU A 208 19.84 -6.59 -12.63
C LEU A 208 20.92 -7.62 -12.93
N ARG A 209 20.46 -8.82 -13.28
CA ARG A 209 21.32 -9.90 -13.78
C ARG A 209 21.54 -9.67 -15.28
N VAL A 210 22.77 -9.28 -15.63
CA VAL A 210 23.22 -9.09 -17.02
C VAL A 210 24.53 -9.83 -17.23
N ASP A 211 24.80 -10.25 -18.46
CA ASP A 211 25.97 -11.05 -18.80
C ASP A 211 27.28 -10.34 -18.40
N GLY A 212 28.21 -11.10 -17.84
CA GLY A 212 29.50 -10.60 -17.36
C GLY A 212 29.56 -10.26 -15.86
N TRP A 213 28.48 -10.49 -15.12
CA TRP A 213 28.45 -10.36 -13.65
C TRP A 213 28.13 -11.69 -12.98
N ARG A 214 28.89 -12.04 -11.94
CA ARG A 214 28.63 -13.23 -11.11
C ARG A 214 27.69 -12.90 -9.95
N ASP A 215 26.96 -13.89 -9.47
CA ASP A 215 25.99 -13.75 -8.35
C ASP A 215 26.60 -13.12 -7.09
N GLU A 216 27.86 -13.42 -6.79
CA GLU A 216 28.60 -12.81 -5.68
C GLU A 216 28.77 -11.30 -5.87
N GLU A 217 29.13 -10.88 -7.09
CA GLU A 217 29.32 -9.47 -7.43
C GLU A 217 27.99 -8.72 -7.39
N LEU A 218 26.88 -9.36 -7.80
CA LEU A 218 25.53 -8.81 -7.69
C LEU A 218 25.14 -8.59 -6.20
N ARG A 219 25.46 -9.54 -5.32
CA ARG A 219 25.19 -9.43 -3.87
C ARG A 219 26.01 -8.31 -3.23
N VAL A 220 27.30 -8.19 -3.57
CA VAL A 220 28.16 -7.10 -3.09
C VAL A 220 27.64 -5.74 -3.57
N ALA A 221 27.25 -5.63 -4.85
CA ALA A 221 26.68 -4.41 -5.41
C ALA A 221 25.34 -4.03 -4.76
N LEU A 222 24.48 -5.02 -4.48
CA LEU A 222 23.21 -4.79 -3.79
C LEU A 222 23.45 -4.26 -2.38
N SER A 223 24.33 -4.90 -1.61
CA SER A 223 24.70 -4.49 -0.25
C SER A 223 25.27 -3.06 -0.22
N GLY A 224 26.19 -2.74 -1.14
CA GLY A 224 26.76 -1.39 -1.28
C GLY A 224 25.72 -0.33 -1.65
N THR A 225 24.78 -0.66 -2.55
CA THR A 225 23.71 0.23 -2.99
C THR A 225 22.70 0.49 -1.86
N VAL A 226 22.26 -0.56 -1.17
CA VAL A 226 21.36 -0.47 0.00
C VAL A 226 22.00 0.41 1.08
N ARG A 227 23.26 0.18 1.43
CA ARG A 227 23.98 1.00 2.41
C ARG A 227 24.02 2.48 2.02
N ARG A 228 24.21 2.78 0.73
CA ARG A 228 24.18 4.17 0.21
C ARG A 228 22.78 4.78 0.32
N ILE A 229 21.75 4.03 -0.03
CA ILE A 229 20.35 4.47 0.02
C ILE A 229 19.91 4.74 1.46
N VAL A 230 20.17 3.82 2.40
CA VAL A 230 19.83 4.01 3.82
C VAL A 230 20.45 5.30 4.36
N ARG A 231 21.70 5.60 4.01
CA ARG A 231 22.35 6.88 4.37
C ARG A 231 21.67 8.09 3.75
N ARG A 232 21.20 8.00 2.51
CA ARG A 232 20.50 9.10 1.80
C ARG A 232 19.07 9.32 2.29
N LEU A 233 18.40 8.29 2.79
CA LEU A 233 17.04 8.40 3.33
C LEU A 233 17.00 9.27 4.61
N GLY A 234 18.11 9.36 5.36
CA GLY A 234 18.23 10.23 6.52
C GLY A 234 17.09 10.01 7.54
N PRO A 235 16.36 11.07 7.95
CA PRO A 235 15.25 10.97 8.91
C PRO A 235 14.03 10.16 8.46
N ALA A 236 13.86 9.94 7.14
CA ALA A 236 12.80 9.06 6.66
C ALA A 236 13.02 7.61 7.12
N GLY A 237 14.29 7.23 7.30
CA GLY A 237 14.70 5.89 7.70
C GLY A 237 14.35 4.81 6.67
N GLY A 238 14.85 3.60 6.89
CA GLY A 238 14.50 2.44 6.10
C GLY A 238 15.02 1.19 6.77
N ARG A 239 14.12 0.27 7.14
CA ARG A 239 14.48 -1.00 7.76
C ARG A 239 14.46 -2.11 6.72
N LEU A 240 15.54 -2.89 6.65
CA LEU A 240 15.57 -4.10 5.83
C LEU A 240 14.60 -5.14 6.38
N LEU A 241 13.80 -5.73 5.49
CA LEU A 241 12.87 -6.78 5.87
C LEU A 241 13.58 -8.14 5.89
N GLY A 242 13.45 -8.86 7.00
CA GLY A 242 13.82 -10.29 7.06
C GLY A 242 12.83 -11.17 6.30
N GLU A 243 13.17 -12.43 6.10
CA GLU A 243 12.42 -13.37 5.22
C GLU A 243 10.92 -13.42 5.51
N HIS A 244 10.55 -13.73 6.75
CA HIS A 244 9.14 -13.80 7.18
C HIS A 244 8.41 -12.46 7.01
N ALA A 245 9.10 -11.35 7.30
CA ALA A 245 8.52 -10.02 7.15
C ALA A 245 8.30 -9.67 5.67
N ALA A 246 9.26 -9.99 4.79
CA ALA A 246 9.16 -9.76 3.35
C ALA A 246 7.99 -10.55 2.74
N LEU A 247 7.88 -11.85 3.05
CA LEU A 247 6.78 -12.70 2.58
C LEU A 247 5.41 -12.22 3.10
N ARG A 248 5.32 -11.87 4.39
CA ARG A 248 4.11 -11.29 4.98
C ARG A 248 3.71 -10.01 4.26
N VAL A 249 4.66 -9.10 4.03
CA VAL A 249 4.41 -7.83 3.31
C VAL A 249 3.93 -8.06 1.89
N LEU A 250 4.53 -9.01 1.16
CA LEU A 250 4.08 -9.38 -0.19
C LEU A 250 2.62 -9.88 -0.17
N GLY A 251 2.29 -10.77 0.77
CA GLY A 251 0.93 -11.27 0.97
C GLY A 251 -0.07 -10.16 1.32
N GLU A 252 0.26 -9.31 2.30
CA GLU A 252 -0.58 -8.20 2.74
C GLU A 252 -0.86 -7.19 1.62
N LEU A 253 0.17 -6.79 0.86
CA LEU A 253 0.02 -5.85 -0.24
C LEU A 253 -0.82 -6.45 -1.37
N ALA A 254 -0.65 -7.73 -1.68
CA ALA A 254 -1.50 -8.42 -2.66
C ALA A 254 -2.92 -8.72 -2.14
N HIS A 255 -3.21 -8.42 -0.87
CA HIS A 255 -4.44 -8.83 -0.17
C HIS A 255 -4.68 -10.34 -0.25
N HIS A 256 -3.61 -11.12 -0.16
CA HIS A 256 -3.69 -12.56 -0.12
C HIS A 256 -3.97 -13.02 1.32
N ASP A 257 -5.08 -13.73 1.52
CA ASP A 257 -5.55 -14.18 2.84
C ASP A 257 -5.28 -15.67 3.11
N GLY A 258 -4.70 -16.40 2.14
CA GLY A 258 -4.47 -17.84 2.20
C GLY A 258 -5.73 -18.72 2.16
N ALA A 259 -6.92 -18.13 2.33
CA ALA A 259 -8.18 -18.84 2.29
C ALA A 259 -8.63 -19.11 0.85
N TRP A 260 -8.43 -18.13 -0.03
CA TRP A 260 -8.83 -18.20 -1.43
C TRP A 260 -7.62 -18.15 -2.37
N PRO A 261 -7.61 -18.95 -3.45
CA PRO A 261 -6.55 -18.88 -4.44
C PRO A 261 -6.58 -17.54 -5.18
N THR A 262 -5.40 -16.95 -5.38
CA THR A 262 -5.26 -15.79 -6.26
C THR A 262 -5.54 -16.20 -7.70
N ARG A 263 -6.44 -15.49 -8.38
CA ARG A 263 -6.87 -15.78 -9.76
C ARG A 263 -6.77 -14.55 -10.65
N GLU A 264 -6.13 -14.68 -11.81
CA GLU A 264 -6.14 -13.69 -12.88
C GLU A 264 -7.29 -13.96 -13.87
N THR A 265 -7.98 -12.90 -14.25
CA THR A 265 -8.82 -12.82 -15.44
C THR A 265 -8.19 -11.82 -16.41
N TRP A 266 -8.71 -11.73 -17.63
CA TRP A 266 -8.26 -10.71 -18.58
C TRP A 266 -8.26 -9.29 -18.00
N GLN A 267 -9.20 -8.99 -17.11
CA GLN A 267 -9.49 -7.64 -16.68
C GLN A 267 -9.02 -7.34 -15.25
N VAL A 268 -8.97 -8.34 -14.37
CA VAL A 268 -8.68 -8.17 -12.95
C VAL A 268 -7.90 -9.35 -12.38
N VAL A 269 -7.19 -9.12 -11.28
CA VAL A 269 -6.76 -10.17 -10.35
C VAL A 269 -7.69 -10.21 -9.15
N CYS A 270 -8.15 -11.40 -8.78
CA CYS A 270 -8.93 -11.65 -7.58
C CYS A 270 -8.01 -12.25 -6.50
N ALA A 271 -7.92 -11.60 -5.33
CA ALA A 271 -7.19 -12.10 -4.16
C ALA A 271 -7.86 -11.63 -2.87
N GLY A 272 -8.02 -12.52 -1.89
CA GLY A 272 -8.64 -12.22 -0.59
C GLY A 272 -10.04 -11.61 -0.68
N GLY A 273 -10.83 -12.04 -1.68
CA GLY A 273 -12.16 -11.50 -1.95
C GLY A 273 -12.19 -10.14 -2.66
N LEU A 274 -11.04 -9.49 -2.91
CA LEU A 274 -10.97 -8.23 -3.62
C LEU A 274 -10.78 -8.41 -5.12
N LEU A 275 -11.39 -7.52 -5.89
CA LEU A 275 -11.14 -7.31 -7.32
C LEU A 275 -10.05 -6.24 -7.47
N GLN A 276 -8.96 -6.59 -8.16
CA GLN A 276 -7.82 -5.69 -8.35
C GLN A 276 -7.59 -5.42 -9.83
N ALA A 277 -7.51 -4.14 -10.21
CA ALA A 277 -7.15 -3.72 -11.56
C ALA A 277 -5.91 -2.83 -11.51
N SER A 278 -4.95 -3.15 -12.38
CA SER A 278 -3.70 -2.42 -12.53
C SER A 278 -3.73 -1.53 -13.77
N PHE A 279 -3.10 -0.38 -13.62
CA PHE A 279 -3.08 0.71 -14.58
C PHE A 279 -1.66 1.26 -14.68
N ARG A 280 -1.19 1.54 -15.90
CA ARG A 280 0.11 2.15 -16.13
C ARG A 280 -0.06 3.53 -16.75
N LEU A 281 0.69 4.51 -16.24
CA LEU A 281 0.73 5.83 -16.82
C LEU A 281 1.42 5.76 -18.20
N ARG A 282 0.73 6.22 -19.24
CA ARG A 282 1.26 6.28 -20.62
C ARG A 282 1.87 7.64 -20.92
N ARG A 283 1.18 8.71 -20.50
CA ARG A 283 1.60 10.10 -20.65
C ARG A 283 1.68 10.71 -19.27
N TRP A 284 2.84 11.22 -18.94
CA TRP A 284 3.06 11.90 -17.67
C TRP A 284 2.35 13.26 -17.66
N PRO A 285 1.60 13.59 -16.59
CA PRO A 285 1.20 14.96 -16.28
C PRO A 285 2.40 15.90 -16.25
N ASP A 286 2.17 17.19 -16.47
CA ASP A 286 3.19 18.22 -16.25
C ASP A 286 3.59 18.21 -14.76
N PRO A 287 4.83 17.80 -14.43
CA PRO A 287 5.22 17.64 -13.04
C PRO A 287 5.45 19.00 -12.36
N HIS A 288 5.53 20.10 -13.09
CA HIS A 288 5.62 21.45 -12.51
C HIS A 288 4.26 22.03 -12.14
N ALA A 289 3.17 21.52 -12.72
CA ALA A 289 1.81 21.91 -12.32
C ALA A 289 1.49 21.38 -10.92
N GLU A 290 0.67 22.13 -10.16
CA GLU A 290 0.25 21.76 -8.80
C GLU A 290 -0.38 20.35 -8.72
N LEU A 291 -1.23 20.01 -9.69
CA LEU A 291 -1.85 18.68 -9.79
C LEU A 291 -0.82 17.58 -10.12
N GLY A 292 0.19 17.91 -10.93
CA GLY A 292 1.30 17.00 -11.24
C GLY A 292 2.19 16.72 -10.03
N ARG A 293 2.61 17.77 -9.30
CA ARG A 293 3.41 17.64 -8.08
C ARG A 293 2.73 16.77 -7.03
N ARG A 294 1.42 16.92 -6.85
CA ARG A 294 0.61 16.18 -5.85
C ARG A 294 -0.08 14.93 -6.39
N LEU A 295 0.26 14.49 -7.61
CA LEU A 295 -0.39 13.38 -8.29
C LEU A 295 -0.46 12.14 -7.39
N VAL A 296 0.67 11.76 -6.79
CA VAL A 296 0.79 10.55 -5.97
C VAL A 296 -0.09 10.61 -4.73
N THR A 297 -0.10 11.73 -4.00
CA THR A 297 -0.99 11.92 -2.84
C THR A 297 -2.45 11.83 -3.24
N ARG A 298 -2.83 12.36 -4.41
CA ARG A 298 -4.20 12.29 -4.92
C ARG A 298 -4.59 10.88 -5.38
N LEU A 299 -3.65 10.14 -5.98
CA LEU A 299 -3.85 8.74 -6.35
C LEU A 299 -4.11 7.88 -5.11
N LEU A 300 -3.34 8.06 -4.04
CA LEU A 300 -3.54 7.33 -2.78
C LEU A 300 -4.88 7.65 -2.08
N ALA A 301 -5.51 8.78 -2.42
CA ALA A 301 -6.81 9.20 -1.90
C ALA A 301 -8.00 8.80 -2.79
N LEU A 302 -7.78 7.97 -3.82
CA LEU A 302 -8.86 7.47 -4.67
C LEU A 302 -9.87 6.65 -3.85
N PRO A 303 -11.16 6.65 -4.25
CA PRO A 303 -12.24 5.96 -3.55
C PRO A 303 -12.24 4.45 -3.81
N ALA A 304 -11.12 3.78 -3.55
CA ALA A 304 -10.94 2.34 -3.63
C ALA A 304 -10.65 1.78 -2.22
N THR A 305 -11.01 0.52 -1.96
CA THR A 305 -10.69 -0.16 -0.68
C THR A 305 -9.20 -0.06 -0.36
N ALA A 306 -8.34 -0.19 -1.36
CA ALA A 306 -6.94 0.17 -1.26
C ALA A 306 -6.38 0.63 -2.60
N THR A 307 -5.37 1.52 -2.55
CA THR A 307 -4.61 1.97 -3.72
C THR A 307 -3.13 1.75 -3.49
N SER A 308 -2.48 1.09 -4.44
CA SER A 308 -1.02 0.94 -4.49
C SER A 308 -0.46 1.74 -5.67
N VAL A 309 0.51 2.61 -5.43
CA VAL A 309 1.21 3.40 -6.45
C VAL A 309 2.68 3.00 -6.42
N ALA A 310 3.18 2.46 -7.53
CA ALA A 310 4.58 2.10 -7.71
C ALA A 310 5.26 3.08 -8.67
N LEU A 311 6.31 3.74 -8.19
CA LEU A 311 7.22 4.57 -8.96
C LEU A 311 8.53 3.81 -9.16
N CYS A 312 8.83 3.38 -10.38
CA CYS A 312 10.10 2.73 -10.70
C CYS A 312 11.01 3.68 -11.47
N ALA A 313 12.29 3.73 -11.14
CA ALA A 313 13.31 4.42 -11.90
C ALA A 313 14.49 3.49 -12.23
N GLY A 314 15.04 3.66 -13.43
CA GLY A 314 16.24 2.97 -13.88
C GLY A 314 16.00 1.67 -14.67
N PRO A 315 17.08 1.06 -15.20
CA PRO A 315 18.48 1.43 -14.96
C PRO A 315 18.92 2.73 -15.67
N ARG A 316 19.94 3.41 -15.13
CA ARG A 316 20.59 4.51 -15.87
C ARG A 316 21.40 3.92 -17.03
N THR A 317 21.23 4.46 -18.22
CA THR A 317 21.93 4.02 -19.44
C THR A 317 22.77 5.16 -19.98
N GLY A 318 24.10 5.11 -19.78
CA GLY A 318 25.06 6.06 -20.36
C GLY A 318 24.92 7.52 -19.89
N ALA A 319 25.75 8.40 -20.46
CA ALA A 319 25.79 9.85 -20.19
C ALA A 319 24.67 10.66 -20.90
N ASP A 320 23.67 9.97 -21.48
CA ASP A 320 22.69 10.60 -22.34
C ASP A 320 21.69 11.43 -21.52
N THR A 321 21.49 12.68 -21.96
CA THR A 321 20.62 13.70 -21.34
C THR A 321 19.12 13.47 -21.62
N ALA A 322 18.77 12.40 -22.34
CA ALA A 322 17.40 11.99 -22.56
C ALA A 322 16.83 11.41 -21.25
N GLY A 323 15.67 11.93 -20.82
CA GLY A 323 15.06 11.71 -19.50
C GLY A 323 15.14 10.28 -18.95
N MET A 324 15.22 10.19 -17.62
CA MET A 324 15.40 8.92 -16.93
C MET A 324 14.21 7.96 -17.16
N PRO A 325 14.44 6.66 -17.45
CA PRO A 325 13.34 5.71 -17.58
C PRO A 325 12.59 5.61 -16.24
N ALA A 326 11.41 6.20 -16.19
CA ALA A 326 10.53 6.25 -15.05
C ALA A 326 9.17 5.62 -15.40
N GLU A 327 8.66 4.77 -14.53
CA GLU A 327 7.38 4.10 -14.69
C GLU A 327 6.50 4.37 -13.47
N LEU A 328 5.23 4.72 -13.71
CA LEU A 328 4.22 4.84 -12.67
C LEU A 328 3.10 3.82 -12.94
N THR A 329 2.92 2.88 -12.03
CA THR A 329 1.83 1.90 -12.06
C THR A 329 0.94 2.07 -10.84
N VAL A 330 -0.37 2.09 -11.04
CA VAL A 330 -1.41 2.20 -10.01
C VAL A 330 -2.22 0.92 -9.99
N ARG A 331 -2.37 0.29 -8.82
CA ARG A 331 -3.29 -0.82 -8.60
C ARG A 331 -4.42 -0.35 -7.69
N LEU A 332 -5.65 -0.55 -8.15
CA LEU A 332 -6.86 -0.28 -7.38
C LEU A 332 -7.43 -1.62 -6.92
N ALA A 333 -7.76 -1.73 -5.64
CA ALA A 333 -8.43 -2.89 -5.07
C ALA A 333 -9.80 -2.48 -4.49
N ALA A 334 -10.83 -3.29 -4.74
CA ALA A 334 -12.19 -3.00 -4.35
C ALA A 334 -12.97 -4.29 -4.03
N TRP A 335 -13.98 -4.21 -3.17
CA TRP A 335 -14.81 -5.36 -2.80
C TRP A 335 -15.82 -5.71 -3.89
N THR A 336 -16.26 -4.71 -4.66
CA THR A 336 -17.33 -4.86 -5.65
C THR A 336 -16.92 -4.35 -7.02
N PRO A 337 -17.52 -4.87 -8.11
CA PRO A 337 -17.30 -4.34 -9.45
C PRO A 337 -17.66 -2.86 -9.58
N ASP A 338 -18.72 -2.40 -8.92
CA ASP A 338 -19.18 -1.01 -8.97
C ASP A 338 -18.20 -0.06 -8.28
N GLU A 339 -17.69 -0.45 -7.12
CA GLU A 339 -16.62 0.28 -6.43
C GLU A 339 -15.37 0.36 -7.31
N LEU A 340 -14.96 -0.76 -7.94
CA LEU A 340 -13.82 -0.78 -8.84
C LEU A 340 -14.03 0.14 -10.05
N ALA A 341 -15.24 0.15 -10.62
CA ALA A 341 -15.60 1.00 -11.75
C ALA A 341 -15.55 2.49 -11.36
N LEU A 342 -16.08 2.84 -10.19
CA LEU A 342 -16.06 4.22 -9.67
C LEU A 342 -14.62 4.68 -9.40
N ALA A 343 -13.79 3.84 -8.79
CA ALA A 343 -12.37 4.13 -8.57
C ALA A 343 -11.60 4.27 -9.89
N THR A 344 -11.89 3.41 -10.88
CA THR A 344 -11.30 3.48 -12.23
C THR A 344 -11.67 4.79 -12.94
N GLN A 345 -12.93 5.23 -12.85
CA GLN A 345 -13.37 6.51 -13.41
C GLN A 345 -12.74 7.70 -12.68
N ALA A 346 -12.57 7.62 -11.35
CA ALA A 346 -11.90 8.65 -10.57
C ALA A 346 -10.40 8.75 -10.93
N LEU A 347 -9.72 7.62 -11.13
CA LEU A 347 -8.34 7.56 -11.61
C LEU A 347 -8.19 8.20 -12.99
N ALA A 348 -9.05 7.79 -13.94
CA ALA A 348 -8.99 8.30 -15.31
C ALA A 348 -9.22 9.82 -15.35
N ARG A 349 -10.20 10.33 -14.59
CA ARG A 349 -10.47 11.77 -14.47
C ARG A 349 -9.30 12.52 -13.84
N LEU A 350 -8.80 12.05 -12.69
CA LEU A 350 -7.67 12.68 -11.99
C LEU A 350 -6.43 12.82 -12.89
N VAL A 351 -6.10 11.76 -13.63
CA VAL A 351 -4.94 11.77 -14.54
C VAL A 351 -5.19 12.67 -15.75
N ALA A 352 -6.40 12.64 -16.32
CA ALA A 352 -6.76 13.49 -17.46
C ALA A 352 -6.79 14.98 -17.09
N ASP A 353 -7.33 15.34 -15.93
CA ASP A 353 -7.37 16.71 -15.39
C ASP A 353 -5.96 17.27 -15.16
N ALA A 354 -4.99 16.40 -14.86
CA ALA A 354 -3.58 16.75 -14.75
C ALA A 354 -2.84 16.76 -16.11
N GLY A 355 -3.54 16.50 -17.23
CA GLY A 355 -2.96 16.45 -18.58
C GLY A 355 -2.23 15.14 -18.93
N GLY A 356 -2.34 14.12 -18.07
CA GLY A 356 -1.76 12.79 -18.29
C GLY A 356 -2.70 11.82 -19.00
N GLU A 357 -2.21 10.61 -19.22
CA GLU A 357 -2.99 9.51 -19.81
C GLU A 357 -2.64 8.20 -19.11
N VAL A 358 -3.65 7.45 -18.69
CA VAL A 358 -3.49 6.16 -18.02
C VAL A 358 -4.08 5.02 -18.85
N ARG A 359 -3.44 3.85 -18.83
CA ARG A 359 -3.90 2.64 -19.51
C ARG A 359 -4.10 1.51 -18.52
N ARG A 360 -5.26 0.87 -18.59
CA ARG A 360 -5.53 -0.40 -17.91
C ARG A 360 -4.72 -1.55 -18.52
N LEU A 361 -4.15 -2.40 -17.68
CA LEU A 361 -3.30 -3.52 -18.08
C LEU A 361 -4.14 -4.78 -18.40
N ASP A 362 -5.17 -4.64 -19.23
CA ASP A 362 -5.99 -5.78 -19.64
C ASP A 362 -5.15 -6.82 -20.39
N GLY A 363 -5.24 -8.07 -19.94
CA GLY A 363 -4.43 -9.20 -20.39
C GLY A 363 -3.02 -9.24 -19.78
N ASP A 364 -2.63 -8.25 -18.96
CA ASP A 364 -1.32 -8.11 -18.29
C ASP A 364 -1.50 -7.78 -16.80
N GLN A 365 -2.57 -8.29 -16.16
CA GLN A 365 -2.93 -7.90 -14.80
C GLN A 365 -2.00 -8.50 -13.73
N LEU A 366 -1.48 -9.72 -13.95
CA LEU A 366 -0.42 -10.30 -13.11
C LEU A 366 0.89 -9.51 -13.20
N ASP A 367 1.26 -9.02 -14.39
CA ASP A 367 2.42 -8.14 -14.53
C ASP A 367 2.19 -6.80 -13.80
N GLY A 368 0.97 -6.29 -13.83
CA GLY A 368 0.54 -5.13 -13.05
C GLY A 368 0.62 -5.37 -11.54
N LEU A 369 0.20 -6.55 -11.08
CA LEU A 369 0.35 -6.99 -9.69
C LEU A 369 1.84 -7.06 -9.31
N ALA A 370 2.69 -7.67 -10.14
CA ALA A 370 4.14 -7.73 -9.97
C ALA A 370 4.77 -6.34 -9.84
N ALA A 371 4.40 -5.44 -10.74
CA ALA A 371 4.89 -4.06 -10.79
C ALA A 371 4.40 -3.20 -9.61
N THR A 372 3.39 -3.67 -8.85
CA THR A 372 2.85 -3.01 -7.65
C THR A 372 3.08 -3.84 -6.37
N LEU A 373 4.01 -4.79 -6.44
CA LEU A 373 4.67 -5.41 -5.29
C LEU A 373 6.13 -4.91 -5.24
N PRO A 374 6.79 -4.92 -4.05
CA PRO A 374 8.17 -4.46 -3.87
C PRO A 374 9.19 -5.44 -4.48
N LEU A 375 9.08 -5.71 -5.78
CA LEU A 375 9.92 -6.63 -6.55
C LEU A 375 10.82 -5.88 -7.55
N ALA A 376 10.51 -4.61 -7.82
CA ALA A 376 11.18 -3.73 -8.79
C ALA A 376 11.38 -4.37 -10.17
N VAL A 377 10.48 -5.28 -10.58
CA VAL A 377 10.48 -5.92 -11.90
C VAL A 377 10.31 -4.88 -13.02
N ALA A 378 10.85 -5.16 -14.22
CA ALA A 378 10.51 -4.35 -15.39
C ALA A 378 9.10 -4.67 -15.87
N GLY A 379 8.29 -3.64 -16.06
CA GLY A 379 7.14 -3.72 -16.94
C GLY A 379 7.56 -3.78 -18.42
N ALA A 380 6.72 -4.40 -19.25
CA ALA A 380 6.85 -4.30 -20.70
C ALA A 380 6.72 -2.83 -21.16
N ALA A 381 7.80 -2.32 -21.77
CA ALA A 381 7.98 -0.97 -22.33
C ALA A 381 7.74 0.20 -21.35
N VAL A 382 8.84 0.74 -20.82
CA VAL A 382 8.87 1.96 -19.99
C VAL A 382 8.55 3.16 -20.87
N ALA A 383 7.49 3.90 -20.57
CA ALA A 383 7.32 5.23 -21.12
C ALA A 383 8.44 6.11 -20.54
N VAL A 384 9.26 6.74 -21.38
CA VAL A 384 10.22 7.74 -20.91
C VAL A 384 9.42 8.91 -20.34
N GLY A 385 9.45 9.06 -19.01
CA GLY A 385 8.87 10.20 -18.31
C GLY A 385 9.88 11.32 -18.16
N PRO A 386 9.43 12.58 -17.94
CA PRO A 386 10.31 13.60 -17.39
C PRO A 386 10.88 13.13 -16.05
N ASP A 387 11.99 13.72 -15.61
CA ASP A 387 12.54 13.40 -14.29
C ASP A 387 11.45 13.61 -13.23
N PRO A 388 11.10 12.57 -12.42
CA PRO A 388 10.09 12.71 -11.38
C PRO A 388 10.50 13.63 -10.22
N GLU A 389 11.66 14.30 -10.29
CA GLU A 389 12.17 15.22 -9.26
C GLU A 389 11.17 16.23 -8.67
N PRO A 390 10.19 16.82 -9.40
CA PRO A 390 9.27 17.77 -8.79
C PRO A 390 8.09 17.11 -8.03
N LEU A 391 8.00 15.78 -7.97
CA LEU A 391 6.91 15.10 -7.26
C LEU A 391 7.02 15.30 -5.74
N GLU A 392 5.94 15.78 -5.13
CA GLU A 392 5.79 15.84 -3.67
C GLU A 392 5.47 14.44 -3.13
N LEU A 393 6.50 13.73 -2.69
CA LEU A 393 6.38 12.41 -2.07
C LEU A 393 6.46 12.56 -0.55
N SER A 394 5.45 12.07 0.15
CA SER A 394 5.44 12.04 1.61
C SER A 394 4.83 10.75 2.11
N ILE A 395 5.30 10.29 3.26
CA ILE A 395 4.65 9.25 4.07
C ILE A 395 4.34 9.81 5.46
N GLY A 396 3.23 9.36 6.05
CA GLY A 396 2.87 9.65 7.42
C GLY A 396 1.60 10.50 7.50
N GLY A 397 1.11 10.68 8.71
CA GLY A 397 -0.21 11.27 8.96
C GLY A 397 -1.31 10.22 9.07
N GLY A 398 -1.23 9.10 8.34
CA GLY A 398 -2.29 8.08 8.32
C GLY A 398 -2.51 7.35 9.64
N GLY A 399 -3.77 6.98 9.90
CA GLY A 399 -4.20 6.29 11.12
C GLY A 399 -5.56 6.76 11.62
N LEU A 400 -5.92 6.31 12.82
CA LEU A 400 -7.12 6.75 13.52
C LEU A 400 -6.89 8.15 14.10
N MET A 401 -7.72 9.13 13.73
CA MET A 401 -7.68 10.47 14.33
C MET A 401 -8.28 10.46 15.74
N VAL A 402 -7.45 10.72 16.75
CA VAL A 402 -7.89 10.88 18.14
C VAL A 402 -8.44 12.28 18.38
N GLY A 403 -7.82 13.30 17.78
CA GLY A 403 -8.25 14.68 17.93
C GLY A 403 -7.30 15.66 17.23
N ALA A 404 -7.40 16.94 17.56
CA ALA A 404 -6.51 17.98 17.06
C ALA A 404 -5.51 18.42 18.14
N ASN A 405 -4.28 18.73 17.73
CA ASN A 405 -3.30 19.36 18.61
C ASN A 405 -3.58 20.87 18.74
N ARG A 406 -2.78 21.57 19.55
CA ARG A 406 -2.92 23.02 19.79
C ARG A 406 -2.83 23.90 18.53
N HIS A 407 -2.23 23.38 17.45
CA HIS A 407 -2.06 24.06 16.17
C HIS A 407 -3.13 23.64 15.14
N GLY A 408 -4.14 22.87 15.55
CA GLY A 408 -5.18 22.33 14.67
C GLY A 408 -4.74 21.13 13.82
N GLY A 409 -3.52 20.62 13.99
CA GLY A 409 -3.03 19.42 13.28
C GLY A 409 -3.62 18.14 13.86
N ALA A 410 -3.90 17.13 13.03
CA ALA A 410 -4.46 15.86 13.48
C ALA A 410 -3.46 15.08 14.34
N VAL A 411 -3.90 14.62 15.52
CA VAL A 411 -3.21 13.63 16.34
C VAL A 411 -3.75 12.26 15.95
N THR A 412 -2.93 11.48 15.27
CA THR A 412 -3.35 10.19 14.72
C THR A 412 -2.59 9.03 15.35
N VAL A 413 -3.25 7.88 15.43
CA VAL A 413 -2.70 6.67 16.04
C VAL A 413 -2.84 5.48 15.11
N ARG A 414 -1.77 4.72 14.95
CA ARG A 414 -1.72 3.52 14.08
C ARG A 414 -2.10 2.27 14.87
N LEU A 415 -3.39 2.11 15.16
CA LEU A 415 -3.87 0.99 15.97
C LEU A 415 -3.73 -0.37 15.29
N PHE A 416 -3.91 -0.41 13.96
CA PHE A 416 -3.94 -1.66 13.21
C PHE A 416 -2.61 -1.85 12.49
N ARG A 417 -1.87 -2.88 12.90
CA ARG A 417 -0.51 -3.14 12.45
C ARG A 417 -0.31 -4.64 12.24
N ALA A 418 0.81 -5.00 11.64
CA ALA A 418 1.24 -6.39 11.51
C ALA A 418 1.41 -7.12 12.85
N GLU A 419 1.61 -6.38 13.93
CA GLU A 419 1.64 -6.87 15.30
C GLU A 419 0.34 -6.45 16.00
N GLY A 420 -0.12 -7.28 16.94
CA GLY A 420 -1.24 -6.90 17.81
C GLY A 420 -0.90 -5.64 18.59
N THR A 421 -1.88 -4.75 18.76
CA THR A 421 -1.68 -3.48 19.47
C THR A 421 -2.53 -3.45 20.74
N ARG A 422 -1.90 -3.11 21.86
CA ARG A 422 -2.54 -2.99 23.17
C ARG A 422 -2.75 -1.52 23.50
N LEU A 423 -4.02 -1.16 23.67
CA LEU A 423 -4.47 0.18 23.99
C LEU A 423 -5.16 0.17 25.35
N VAL A 424 -4.80 1.11 26.22
CA VAL A 424 -5.53 1.36 27.46
C VAL A 424 -6.17 2.74 27.38
N LEU A 425 -7.47 2.81 27.63
CA LEU A 425 -8.18 4.07 27.83
C LEU A 425 -8.55 4.20 29.31
N VAL A 426 -8.02 5.22 29.97
CA VAL A 426 -8.43 5.62 31.31
C VAL A 426 -9.34 6.83 31.20
N GLY A 427 -10.60 6.65 31.54
CA GLY A 427 -11.68 7.62 31.38
C GLY A 427 -13.03 6.94 31.14
N GLY A 428 -14.02 7.69 30.67
CA GLY A 428 -15.38 7.17 30.50
C GLY A 428 -15.60 6.34 29.23
N VAL A 429 -16.60 5.45 29.27
CA VAL A 429 -17.07 4.63 28.12
C VAL A 429 -17.38 5.48 26.88
N ARG A 430 -17.84 6.71 27.04
CA ARG A 430 -18.11 7.62 25.91
C ARG A 430 -16.86 7.92 25.08
N ALA A 431 -15.69 8.04 25.71
CA ALA A 431 -14.44 8.18 24.97
C ALA A 431 -14.09 6.88 24.22
N ALA A 432 -14.41 5.71 24.78
CA ALA A 432 -14.25 4.43 24.09
C ALA A 432 -15.18 4.34 22.87
N GLN A 433 -16.46 4.69 23.03
CA GLN A 433 -17.46 4.75 21.95
C GLN A 433 -17.01 5.69 20.82
N LEU A 434 -16.40 6.83 21.15
CA LEU A 434 -15.82 7.74 20.16
C LEU A 434 -14.70 7.08 19.36
N LEU A 435 -13.73 6.45 20.03
CA LEU A 435 -12.66 5.73 19.34
C LEU A 435 -13.18 4.56 18.51
N VAL A 436 -14.20 3.84 18.99
CA VAL A 436 -14.88 2.77 18.26
C VAL A 436 -15.54 3.31 17.00
N LEU A 437 -16.33 4.38 17.08
CA LEU A 437 -17.00 4.97 15.92
C LEU A 437 -15.99 5.36 14.84
N ARG A 438 -14.89 5.99 15.25
CA ARG A 438 -13.81 6.39 14.34
C ARG A 438 -13.05 5.19 13.78
N ALA A 439 -12.85 4.12 14.56
CA ALA A 439 -12.20 2.90 14.09
C ALA A 439 -13.04 2.16 13.03
N MET A 440 -14.36 2.12 13.18
CA MET A 440 -15.24 1.57 12.14
C MET A 440 -15.16 2.38 10.85
N ALA A 441 -14.95 3.69 10.92
CA ALA A 441 -14.74 4.50 9.71
C ALA A 441 -13.49 4.05 8.93
N LEU A 442 -12.48 3.48 9.61
CA LEU A 442 -11.30 2.85 8.97
C LEU A 442 -11.61 1.46 8.39
N GLY A 443 -12.84 0.94 8.52
CA GLY A 443 -13.22 -0.41 8.09
C GLY A 443 -12.97 -1.49 9.15
N ALA A 444 -12.73 -1.12 10.41
CA ALA A 444 -12.50 -2.08 11.48
C ALA A 444 -13.79 -2.82 11.86
N ARG A 445 -13.70 -4.15 12.00
CA ARG A 445 -14.72 -4.97 12.67
C ARG A 445 -14.56 -4.81 14.17
N VAL A 446 -15.65 -4.49 14.86
CA VAL A 446 -15.61 -4.19 16.30
C VAL A 446 -16.35 -5.25 17.10
N ALA A 447 -15.68 -5.76 18.13
CA ALA A 447 -16.30 -6.58 19.16
C ALA A 447 -16.08 -5.92 20.53
N VAL A 448 -17.13 -5.81 21.32
CA VAL A 448 -17.13 -5.23 22.67
C VAL A 448 -17.44 -6.33 23.67
N GLN A 449 -16.44 -6.74 24.43
CA GLN A 449 -16.61 -7.58 25.61
C GLN A 449 -16.91 -6.69 26.80
N THR A 450 -18.14 -6.74 27.33
CA THR A 450 -18.55 -5.83 28.42
C THR A 450 -19.40 -6.51 29.48
N GLY A 451 -19.16 -6.15 30.75
CA GLY A 451 -20.04 -6.52 31.87
C GLY A 451 -21.28 -5.62 31.98
N ARG A 452 -21.36 -4.55 31.18
CA ARG A 452 -22.41 -3.51 31.24
C ARG A 452 -23.04 -3.24 29.86
N PRO A 453 -23.71 -4.23 29.24
CA PRO A 453 -24.22 -4.13 27.86
C PRO A 453 -25.18 -2.95 27.64
N ARG A 454 -25.97 -2.60 28.66
CA ARG A 454 -26.94 -1.48 28.61
C ARG A 454 -26.31 -0.12 28.25
N VAL A 455 -25.02 0.09 28.56
CA VAL A 455 -24.30 1.33 28.22
C VAL A 455 -23.93 1.37 26.73
N TRP A 456 -23.73 0.21 26.11
CA TRP A 456 -23.35 0.07 24.71
C TRP A 456 -24.54 -0.06 23.77
N GLU A 457 -25.67 -0.63 24.21
CA GLU A 457 -26.86 -0.86 23.38
C GLU A 457 -27.35 0.39 22.61
N PRO A 458 -27.49 1.59 23.21
CA PRO A 458 -27.92 2.78 22.47
C PRO A 458 -26.93 3.17 21.36
N PHE A 459 -25.64 3.08 21.65
CA PHE A 459 -24.57 3.35 20.69
C PHE A 459 -24.60 2.37 19.52
N VAL A 460 -24.71 1.06 19.80
CA VAL A 460 -24.79 0.02 18.76
C VAL A 460 -26.02 0.20 17.87
N ARG A 461 -27.18 0.52 18.46
CA ARG A 461 -28.39 0.82 17.67
C ARG A 461 -28.23 2.07 16.81
N GLY A 462 -27.61 3.13 17.33
CA GLY A 462 -27.44 4.40 16.60
C GLY A 462 -26.42 4.33 15.46
N VAL A 463 -25.41 3.47 15.57
CA VAL A 463 -24.44 3.23 14.50
C VAL A 463 -25.06 2.48 13.31
N GLY A 464 -25.95 1.52 13.58
CA GLY A 464 -26.53 0.63 12.58
C GLY A 464 -25.57 -0.49 12.11
N SER A 465 -25.96 -1.22 11.07
CA SER A 465 -25.22 -2.39 10.57
C SER A 465 -24.37 -2.12 9.31
N THR A 466 -24.48 -0.93 8.72
CA THR A 466 -23.76 -0.57 7.49
C THR A 466 -22.25 -0.62 7.73
N GLY A 467 -21.59 -1.65 7.19
CA GLY A 467 -20.14 -1.84 7.34
C GLY A 467 -19.68 -2.80 8.44
N GLY A 468 -20.56 -3.67 8.97
CA GLY A 468 -20.18 -4.79 9.83
C GLY A 468 -20.66 -4.73 11.28
N GLY A 469 -21.25 -3.60 11.71
CA GLY A 469 -21.84 -3.42 13.04
C GLY A 469 -20.85 -3.59 14.21
N VAL A 470 -21.39 -3.52 15.42
CA VAL A 470 -20.62 -3.74 16.66
C VAL A 470 -21.20 -4.96 17.38
N ALA A 471 -20.39 -6.01 17.55
CA ALA A 471 -20.79 -7.19 18.29
C ALA A 471 -20.61 -6.96 19.80
N VAL A 472 -21.68 -7.06 20.60
CA VAL A 472 -21.60 -6.98 22.07
C VAL A 472 -21.58 -8.39 22.64
N LEU A 473 -20.55 -8.70 23.42
CA LEU A 473 -20.27 -10.02 23.96
C LEU A 473 -20.10 -9.95 25.49
N PRO A 474 -20.44 -11.02 26.23
CA PRO A 474 -20.05 -11.15 27.63
C PRO A 474 -18.51 -11.15 27.79
N PRO A 475 -17.99 -10.73 28.96
CA PRO A 475 -16.55 -10.79 29.25
C PRO A 475 -15.98 -12.20 29.05
N GLY A 476 -14.78 -12.30 28.46
CA GLY A 476 -14.09 -13.58 28.22
C GLY A 476 -14.63 -14.40 27.04
N ARG A 477 -15.73 -14.00 26.40
CA ARG A 477 -16.24 -14.70 25.21
C ARG A 477 -15.35 -14.43 24.00
N THR A 478 -14.88 -15.48 23.33
CA THR A 478 -14.03 -15.34 22.13
C THR A 478 -14.75 -14.54 21.02
N VAL A 479 -13.97 -13.67 20.36
CA VAL A 479 -14.45 -12.92 19.20
C VAL A 479 -14.61 -13.89 18.03
N GLY A 480 -15.82 -13.99 17.48
CA GLY A 480 -16.08 -14.76 16.27
C GLY A 480 -15.58 -14.06 15.00
N GLY A 481 -15.41 -14.83 13.92
CA GLY A 481 -15.02 -14.34 12.59
C GLY A 481 -13.58 -14.67 12.22
N GLY A 482 -13.20 -14.32 10.98
CA GLY A 482 -11.84 -14.54 10.47
C GLY A 482 -10.79 -13.63 11.14
N PRO A 483 -9.48 -13.91 10.95
CA PRO A 483 -8.40 -13.06 11.44
C PRO A 483 -8.49 -11.64 10.86
N GLY A 484 -7.86 -10.68 11.54
CA GLY A 484 -7.74 -9.31 11.02
C GLY A 484 -6.85 -9.25 9.78
N SER A 485 -7.11 -8.28 8.91
CA SER A 485 -6.27 -7.96 7.76
C SER A 485 -6.05 -6.45 7.67
N PRO A 486 -5.10 -5.96 6.84
CA PRO A 486 -4.87 -4.52 6.68
C PRO A 486 -6.14 -3.72 6.31
N ILE A 487 -6.99 -4.30 5.45
CA ILE A 487 -8.21 -3.67 4.91
C ILE A 487 -9.46 -3.93 5.74
N CYS A 488 -9.44 -4.97 6.59
CA CYS A 488 -10.53 -5.33 7.49
C CYS A 488 -9.95 -5.68 8.87
N PRO A 489 -9.37 -4.69 9.57
CA PRO A 489 -8.75 -4.95 10.86
C PRO A 489 -9.80 -5.21 11.94
N VAL A 490 -9.35 -5.67 13.12
CA VAL A 490 -10.24 -5.99 14.24
C VAL A 490 -9.94 -5.08 15.42
N LEU A 491 -10.97 -4.47 16.01
CA LEU A 491 -10.89 -3.79 17.29
C LEU A 491 -11.68 -4.58 18.33
N LEU A 492 -10.98 -5.15 19.31
CA LEU A 492 -11.56 -5.77 20.49
C LEU A 492 -11.58 -4.75 21.63
N VAL A 493 -12.75 -4.38 22.10
CA VAL A 493 -12.93 -3.52 23.28
C VAL A 493 -13.21 -4.39 24.49
N VAL A 494 -12.42 -4.25 25.55
CA VAL A 494 -12.59 -4.96 26.82
C VAL A 494 -13.03 -3.95 27.89
N ASP A 495 -14.32 -3.96 28.18
CA ASP A 495 -15.01 -3.11 29.15
C ASP A 495 -15.61 -3.97 30.28
N ALA A 496 -14.74 -4.71 30.96
CA ALA A 496 -15.12 -5.67 32.01
C ALA A 496 -14.84 -5.16 33.45
N GLY A 497 -14.55 -3.87 33.63
CA GLY A 497 -14.23 -3.28 34.94
C GLY A 497 -12.89 -3.80 35.49
N ALA A 498 -12.83 -4.08 36.80
CA ALA A 498 -11.59 -4.49 37.49
C ALA A 498 -11.15 -5.93 37.21
N THR A 499 -11.84 -6.67 36.32
CA THR A 499 -11.42 -8.03 35.96
C THR A 499 -10.05 -8.01 35.28
N PRO A 500 -9.09 -8.85 35.72
CA PRO A 500 -7.80 -8.97 35.06
C PRO A 500 -7.98 -9.27 33.58
N THR A 501 -7.29 -8.52 32.73
CA THR A 501 -7.27 -8.74 31.28
C THR A 501 -5.89 -9.29 30.93
N GLU A 502 -5.83 -10.33 30.10
CA GLU A 502 -4.54 -10.86 29.68
C GLU A 502 -3.73 -9.78 28.94
N PRO A 503 -2.47 -9.54 29.32
CA PRO A 503 -1.63 -8.50 28.73
C PRO A 503 -0.98 -8.95 27.40
N THR A 504 -1.29 -10.16 26.92
CA THR A 504 -0.71 -10.73 25.70
C THR A 504 -1.23 -9.97 24.48
N PRO A 505 -0.34 -9.56 23.54
CA PRO A 505 -0.78 -8.94 22.30
C PRO A 505 -1.72 -9.85 21.52
N GLY A 506 -2.74 -9.26 20.90
CA GLY A 506 -3.60 -9.97 19.97
C GLY A 506 -2.85 -10.41 18.70
N PRO A 507 -3.53 -11.15 17.80
CA PRO A 507 -2.99 -11.49 16.49
C PRO A 507 -2.71 -10.24 15.63
N ALA A 508 -2.02 -10.43 14.51
CA ALA A 508 -1.80 -9.39 13.51
C ALA A 508 -3.11 -8.70 13.11
N TRP A 509 -3.04 -7.38 12.90
CA TRP A 509 -4.15 -6.52 12.52
C TRP A 509 -5.31 -6.47 13.52
N GLN A 510 -5.07 -6.89 14.77
CA GLN A 510 -5.99 -6.74 15.89
C GLN A 510 -5.46 -5.71 16.91
N ALA A 511 -6.32 -4.76 17.27
CA ALA A 511 -6.11 -3.87 18.40
C ALA A 511 -7.03 -4.27 19.56
N THR A 512 -6.48 -4.33 20.78
CA THR A 512 -7.25 -4.58 21.99
C THR A 512 -7.28 -3.29 22.82
N LEU A 513 -8.46 -2.70 22.98
CA LEU A 513 -8.74 -1.51 23.78
C LEU A 513 -9.31 -1.92 25.13
N VAL A 514 -8.52 -1.80 26.19
CA VAL A 514 -8.97 -1.99 27.57
C VAL A 514 -9.51 -0.67 28.11
N VAL A 515 -10.76 -0.66 28.58
CA VAL A 515 -11.43 0.53 29.11
C VAL A 515 -11.44 0.47 30.64
N ARG A 516 -11.00 1.56 31.27
CA ARG A 516 -11.00 1.75 32.73
C ARG A 516 -11.59 3.09 33.09
N ASP A 517 -12.64 3.10 33.90
CA ASP A 517 -13.26 4.34 34.38
C ASP A 517 -12.32 5.12 35.31
N GLU A 518 -11.54 4.37 36.11
CA GLU A 518 -10.55 4.88 37.07
C GLU A 518 -9.28 4.03 37.04
N LEU A 519 -8.13 4.64 37.31
CA LEU A 519 -6.84 3.95 37.34
C LEU A 519 -6.51 3.49 38.76
N THR A 520 -6.44 2.18 38.97
CA THR A 520 -6.10 1.59 40.27
C THR A 520 -4.70 0.96 40.26
N ALA A 521 -4.21 0.56 41.43
CA ALA A 521 -2.92 -0.15 41.53
C ALA A 521 -2.90 -1.48 40.76
N ALA A 522 -4.05 -2.14 40.58
CA ALA A 522 -4.17 -3.37 39.81
C ALA A 522 -3.96 -3.15 38.30
N ASP A 523 -4.16 -1.92 37.81
CA ASP A 523 -4.07 -1.59 36.39
C ASP A 523 -2.64 -1.19 35.96
N VAL A 524 -1.71 -1.05 36.91
CA VAL A 524 -0.32 -0.57 36.64
C VAL A 524 0.42 -1.51 35.69
N ASP A 525 0.29 -2.83 35.84
CA ASP A 525 0.94 -3.80 34.94
C ASP A 525 0.35 -3.75 33.53
N VAL A 526 -0.98 -3.65 33.42
CA VAL A 526 -1.67 -3.51 32.13
C VAL A 526 -1.26 -2.21 31.44
N LEU A 527 -1.19 -1.10 32.17
CA LEU A 527 -0.78 0.20 31.65
C LEU A 527 0.70 0.23 31.25
N GLY A 528 1.60 -0.36 32.05
CA GLY A 528 3.03 -0.42 31.75
C GLY A 528 3.35 -1.32 30.54
N ARG A 529 2.52 -2.33 30.28
CA ARG A 529 2.65 -3.21 29.10
C ARG A 529 1.94 -2.65 27.87
N ALA A 530 1.04 -1.68 28.00
CA ALA A 530 0.32 -1.10 26.88
C ALA A 530 1.29 -0.51 25.85
N ASP A 531 0.95 -0.63 24.58
CA ASP A 531 1.71 -0.01 23.50
C ASP A 531 1.29 1.47 23.36
N LEU A 532 0.02 1.76 23.67
CA LEU A 532 -0.55 3.10 23.68
C LEU A 532 -1.49 3.27 24.88
N ALA A 533 -1.45 4.44 25.53
CA ALA A 533 -2.41 4.84 26.55
C ALA A 533 -3.12 6.13 26.13
N VAL A 534 -4.44 6.17 26.30
CA VAL A 534 -5.26 7.37 26.12
C VAL A 534 -5.83 7.73 27.48
N LEU A 535 -5.45 8.90 27.99
CA LEU A 535 -5.79 9.32 29.36
C LEU A 535 -6.66 10.58 29.28
N GLN A 536 -7.87 10.51 29.80
CA GLN A 536 -8.68 11.69 30.13
C GLN A 536 -8.09 12.42 31.34
N PRO A 537 -8.62 13.59 31.75
CA PRO A 537 -8.14 14.23 32.97
C PRO A 537 -8.19 13.26 34.16
N LEU A 538 -7.05 13.15 34.83
CA LEU A 538 -6.82 12.22 35.94
C LEU A 538 -6.79 12.95 37.27
N ASP A 539 -7.23 12.28 38.33
CA ASP A 539 -7.03 12.79 39.69
C ASP A 539 -5.55 12.65 40.11
N PRO A 540 -5.05 13.40 41.11
CA PRO A 540 -3.63 13.37 41.49
C PRO A 540 -3.08 11.97 41.80
N ARG A 541 -3.90 11.11 42.42
CA ARG A 541 -3.53 9.71 42.72
C ARG A 541 -3.35 8.88 41.45
N GLU A 542 -4.26 9.03 40.49
CA GLU A 542 -4.20 8.34 39.21
C GLU A 542 -3.04 8.85 38.36
N ALA A 543 -2.80 10.16 38.36
CA ALA A 543 -1.67 10.77 37.67
C ALA A 543 -0.33 10.24 38.22
N ALA A 544 -0.21 10.03 39.53
CA ALA A 544 0.98 9.41 40.13
C ALA A 544 1.18 7.96 39.65
N LEU A 545 0.11 7.16 39.62
CA LEU A 545 0.17 5.77 39.12
C LEU A 545 0.52 5.73 37.61
N ALA A 546 -0.12 6.56 36.80
CA ALA A 546 0.16 6.68 35.38
C ALA A 546 1.59 7.16 35.12
N GLY A 547 2.06 8.14 35.91
CA GLY A 547 3.41 8.67 35.83
C GLY A 547 4.48 7.61 36.13
N ALA A 548 4.25 6.77 37.15
CA ALA A 548 5.12 5.65 37.48
C ALA A 548 5.09 4.54 36.41
N ALA A 549 3.90 4.15 35.93
CA ALA A 549 3.74 3.08 34.96
C ALA A 549 4.28 3.42 33.56
N LEU A 550 4.09 4.67 33.12
CA LEU A 550 4.43 5.14 31.77
C LEU A 550 5.76 5.92 31.72
N GLY A 551 6.42 6.14 32.86
CA GLY A 551 7.69 6.87 32.92
C GLY A 551 7.58 8.35 32.57
N LEU A 552 6.47 9.02 32.90
CA LEU A 552 6.20 10.41 32.47
C LEU A 552 6.99 11.48 33.24
N GLY A 553 7.59 11.11 34.38
CA GLY A 553 8.27 12.05 35.27
C GLY A 553 7.36 13.23 35.66
N GLY A 554 7.91 14.46 35.64
CA GLY A 554 7.16 15.68 35.94
C GLY A 554 6.00 15.99 34.97
N SER A 555 5.92 15.31 33.82
CA SER A 555 4.80 15.49 32.89
C SER A 555 3.49 14.90 33.42
N ALA A 556 3.55 14.02 34.43
CA ALA A 556 2.36 13.41 35.03
C ALA A 556 1.43 14.44 35.68
N GLU A 557 1.98 15.50 36.28
CA GLU A 557 1.17 16.55 36.92
C GLU A 557 0.24 17.25 35.92
N TRP A 558 0.66 17.40 34.66
CA TRP A 558 -0.16 17.99 33.60
C TRP A 558 -1.41 17.18 33.28
N LEU A 559 -1.43 15.87 33.55
CA LEU A 559 -2.62 15.02 33.36
C LEU A 559 -3.79 15.45 34.27
N THR A 560 -3.49 16.14 35.38
CA THR A 560 -4.51 16.67 36.30
C THR A 560 -5.10 18.01 35.84
N ARG A 561 -4.41 18.70 34.92
CA ARG A 561 -4.73 20.06 34.51
C ARG A 561 -5.31 20.16 33.10
N ILE A 562 -5.39 19.05 32.37
CA ILE A 562 -5.98 19.05 31.03
C ILE A 562 -7.48 19.26 31.07
N ARG A 563 -8.00 19.88 30.00
CA ARG A 563 -9.43 20.14 29.82
C ARG A 563 -10.21 18.82 29.69
N THR A 564 -11.49 18.85 30.05
CA THR A 564 -12.39 17.68 29.99
C THR A 564 -12.65 17.13 28.58
N ASP A 565 -12.39 17.93 27.54
CA ASP A 565 -12.50 17.56 26.13
C ASP A 565 -11.15 17.20 25.48
N MET A 566 -10.08 17.17 26.27
CA MET A 566 -8.75 16.78 25.85
C MET A 566 -8.36 15.40 26.42
N VAL A 567 -7.49 14.73 25.69
CA VAL A 567 -6.85 13.48 26.13
C VAL A 567 -5.34 13.57 25.95
N ALA A 568 -4.60 12.92 26.84
CA ALA A 568 -3.20 12.58 26.62
C ALA A 568 -3.13 11.28 25.82
N VAL A 569 -2.40 11.28 24.72
CA VAL A 569 -2.05 10.08 23.96
C VAL A 569 -0.58 9.79 24.24
N VAL A 570 -0.32 8.70 24.93
CA VAL A 570 1.02 8.34 25.43
C VAL A 570 1.46 7.03 24.80
N ASN A 571 2.64 7.06 24.20
CA ASN A 571 3.45 5.89 23.83
C ASN A 571 4.75 5.97 24.68
N ARG A 572 5.45 4.85 24.84
CA ARG A 572 6.77 4.72 25.50
C ARG A 572 7.79 5.80 25.10
N ARG A 573 7.69 6.39 23.91
CA ARG A 573 8.64 7.40 23.39
C ARG A 573 8.12 8.83 23.43
N ALA A 574 6.82 9.04 23.57
CA ALA A 574 6.23 10.36 23.35
C ALA A 574 4.85 10.53 23.98
N LEU A 575 4.58 11.76 24.42
CA LEU A 575 3.28 12.22 24.87
C LEU A 575 2.74 13.27 23.88
N ARG A 576 1.46 13.15 23.53
CA ARG A 576 0.72 14.11 22.70
C ARG A 576 -0.58 14.52 23.38
N TRP A 577 -0.96 15.77 23.21
CA TRP A 577 -2.24 16.28 23.68
C TRP A 577 -3.19 16.40 22.50
N ALA A 578 -4.38 15.80 22.62
CA ALA A 578 -5.39 15.80 21.57
C ALA A 578 -6.71 16.35 22.11
N LEU A 579 -7.23 17.39 21.48
CA LEU A 579 -8.59 17.89 21.64
C LEU A 579 -9.53 17.02 20.80
N LEU A 580 -10.42 16.26 21.44
CA LEU A 580 -11.23 15.23 20.78
C LEU A 580 -12.08 15.78 19.62
N SER A 581 -12.57 17.03 19.75
CA SER A 581 -13.31 17.77 18.72
C SER A 581 -14.43 16.94 18.07
N PRO A 582 -15.42 16.44 18.85
CA PRO A 582 -16.44 15.55 18.32
C PRO A 582 -17.31 16.27 17.27
N THR A 583 -17.66 15.57 16.20
CA THR A 583 -18.62 16.08 15.20
C THR A 583 -20.03 16.20 15.78
N ALA A 584 -20.95 16.83 15.04
CA ALA A 584 -22.37 16.87 15.42
C ALA A 584 -22.96 15.45 15.50
N ILE A 585 -22.57 14.57 14.58
CA ILE A 585 -22.98 13.15 14.55
C ILE A 585 -22.45 12.41 15.77
N GLU A 586 -21.15 12.56 16.07
CA GLU A 586 -20.52 11.98 17.27
C GLU A 586 -21.23 12.46 18.55
N SER A 587 -21.52 13.76 18.63
CA SER A 587 -22.17 14.37 19.80
C SER A 587 -23.62 13.90 19.97
N GLN A 588 -24.36 13.68 18.88
CA GLN A 588 -25.73 13.15 18.93
C GLN A 588 -25.77 11.68 19.35
N LEU A 589 -24.84 10.87 18.86
CA LEU A 589 -24.78 9.44 19.17
C LEU A 589 -24.24 9.14 20.56
N ILE A 590 -23.19 9.85 20.99
CA ILE A 590 -22.38 9.51 22.17
C ILE A 590 -22.61 10.50 23.31
N GLY A 591 -23.02 11.73 22.99
CA GLY A 591 -22.98 12.86 23.92
C GLY A 591 -21.57 13.46 24.03
N ARG A 592 -21.36 14.29 25.07
CA ARG A 592 -20.01 14.82 25.35
C ARG A 592 -19.11 13.68 25.85
N PRO A 593 -17.94 13.44 25.23
CA PRO A 593 -17.03 12.37 25.62
C PRO A 593 -16.21 12.75 26.86
N GLY A 594 -16.85 13.31 27.88
CA GLY A 594 -16.25 13.59 29.18
C GLY A 594 -16.33 12.36 30.09
N ARG A 595 -15.49 12.35 31.14
CA ARG A 595 -15.45 11.28 32.14
C ARG A 595 -16.69 11.25 33.07
N ARG A 596 -17.41 12.38 33.18
CA ARG A 596 -18.61 12.55 34.03
C ARG A 596 -19.82 12.88 33.18
#